data_AF-A0AAD6AH70-F1
#
_entry.id   AF-A0AAD6AH70-F1
#
_cell.length_a   1.000
_cell.length_b   1.000
_cell.length_c   1.000
_cell.angle_alpha   90.00
_cell.angle_beta   90.00
_cell.angle_gamma   90.00
#
_symmetry.space_group_name_H-M   'P 1'
#
loop_
_entity.id
_entity.type
_entity.pdbx_description
1 polymer ?
#
loop_
_entity_poly.entity_id
_entity_poly.type
_entity_poly.pdbx_seq_one_letter_code
_entity_poly.pdbx_strand_id
1 'polypeptide(L)'
;MSLCTSVTEGEVARAKNLLKTNMLLHLDGSTPICEDIGRQMLCYSRRIPLHELEARIDAIDATTIKDVCTKYIYNKAPAIAAVGPIEQLPDYNQIRGGMYWMKP
;
A
#
# COMPACT_ATOMS: atom_id res chain seq x y z
N MET A 1 8.69 -5.12 8.91
CA MET A 1 8.85 -3.87 9.69
C MET A 1 9.81 -2.83 9.10
N SER A 2 10.73 -3.19 8.19
CA SER A 2 11.69 -2.21 7.61
C SER A 2 11.02 -0.95 7.06
N LEU A 3 9.82 -1.06 6.47
CA LEU A 3 9.06 0.10 5.98
C LEU A 3 8.69 1.11 7.07
N CYS A 4 8.47 0.66 8.31
CA CYS A 4 8.15 1.53 9.44
C CYS A 4 9.40 2.25 9.99
N THR A 5 10.59 1.67 9.82
CA THR A 5 11.79 2.09 10.55
C THR A 5 12.90 2.66 9.67
N SER A 6 13.05 2.13 8.46
CA SER A 6 14.29 2.24 7.68
C SER A 6 14.02 2.24 6.17
N VAL A 7 12.90 2.80 5.72
CA VAL A 7 12.66 3.05 4.29
C VAL A 7 13.59 4.16 3.77
N THR A 8 14.13 3.96 2.56
CA THR A 8 15.06 4.87 1.89
C THR A 8 14.38 5.63 0.75
N GLU A 9 14.81 6.87 0.48
CA GLU A 9 14.25 7.69 -0.61
C GLU A 9 14.39 7.04 -1.99
N GLY A 10 15.47 6.28 -2.24
CA GLY A 10 15.65 5.55 -3.49
C GLY A 10 14.59 4.47 -3.71
N GLU A 11 14.21 3.74 -2.66
CA GLU A 11 13.12 2.77 -2.72
C GLU A 11 11.77 3.45 -2.94
N VAL A 12 11.53 4.58 -2.28
CA VAL A 12 10.30 5.39 -2.45
C VAL A 12 10.18 5.87 -3.89
N ALA A 13 11.22 6.48 -4.45
CA ALA A 13 11.22 6.97 -5.83
C ALA A 13 10.94 5.84 -6.83
N ARG A 14 11.56 4.67 -6.63
CA ARG A 14 11.27 3.49 -7.46
C ARG A 14 9.82 3.03 -7.32
N ALA A 15 9.29 2.96 -6.10
CA ALA A 15 7.91 2.54 -5.84
C ALA A 15 6.89 3.51 -6.45
N LYS A 16 7.13 4.82 -6.40
CA LYS A 16 6.31 5.84 -7.09
C LYS A 16 6.24 5.57 -8.59
N ASN A 17 7.39 5.35 -9.22
CA ASN A 17 7.44 5.08 -10.66
C ASN A 17 6.70 3.79 -11.03
N LEU A 18 6.85 2.72 -10.23
CA LEU A 18 6.10 1.48 -10.42
C LEU A 18 4.59 1.69 -10.30
N LEU A 19 4.13 2.49 -9.32
CA LEU A 19 2.71 2.78 -9.13
C LEU A 19 2.15 3.59 -10.31
N LYS A 20 2.84 4.65 -10.74
CA LYS A 20 2.43 5.46 -11.90
C LYS A 20 2.32 4.62 -13.17
N THR A 21 3.34 3.81 -13.46
CA THR A 21 3.34 2.92 -14.64
C THR A 21 2.20 1.92 -14.59
N ASN A 22 2.02 1.22 -13.45
CA ASN A 22 0.93 0.27 -13.31
C ASN A 22 -0.43 0.93 -13.49
N MET A 23 -0.66 2.10 -12.85
CA MET A 23 -1.93 2.79 -12.93
C MET A 23 -2.28 3.20 -14.37
N LEU A 24 -1.32 3.71 -15.14
CA LEU A 24 -1.54 4.09 -16.54
C LEU A 24 -1.78 2.87 -17.44
N LEU A 25 -1.05 1.77 -17.22
CA LEU A 25 -1.23 0.53 -17.96
C LEU A 25 -2.60 -0.12 -17.71
N HIS A 26 -3.18 0.07 -16.52
CA HIS A 26 -4.54 -0.44 -16.21
C HIS A 26 -5.65 0.31 -16.96
N LEU A 27 -5.36 1.50 -17.51
CA LEU A 27 -6.34 2.32 -18.23
C LEU A 27 -6.28 2.10 -19.74
N ASP A 28 -5.74 0.97 -20.20
CA ASP A 28 -5.73 0.61 -21.62
C ASP A 28 -7.01 -0.13 -22.03
N GLY A 29 -7.75 0.45 -22.97
CA GLY A 29 -9.02 -0.07 -23.48
C GLY A 29 -10.29 0.55 -22.86
N SER A 30 -11.42 0.38 -23.54
CA SER A 30 -12.69 1.01 -23.15
C SER A 30 -13.31 0.41 -21.88
N THR A 31 -13.19 -0.90 -21.67
CA THR A 31 -13.77 -1.58 -20.50
C THR A 31 -13.11 -1.17 -19.18
N PRO A 32 -11.76 -1.17 -19.04
CA PRO A 32 -11.12 -0.71 -17.80
C PRO A 32 -11.36 0.78 -17.52
N ILE A 33 -11.44 1.61 -18.57
CA ILE A 33 -11.77 3.03 -18.42
C ILE A 33 -13.20 3.20 -17.89
N CYS A 34 -14.18 2.44 -18.42
CA CYS A 34 -15.57 2.50 -17.96
C CYS A 34 -15.69 2.09 -16.48
N GLU A 35 -15.02 1.01 -16.09
CA GLU A 35 -14.96 0.54 -14.72
C GLU A 35 -14.31 1.59 -13.79
N ASP A 36 -13.19 2.19 -14.20
CA ASP A 36 -12.52 3.24 -13.42
C ASP A 36 -13.42 4.46 -13.21
N ILE A 37 -14.13 4.91 -14.25
CA ILE A 37 -15.11 6.00 -14.12
C ILE A 37 -16.19 5.63 -13.10
N GLY A 38 -16.81 4.47 -13.25
CA GLY A 38 -17.88 4.02 -12.36
C GLY A 38 -17.42 3.91 -10.91
N ARG A 39 -16.29 3.24 -10.67
CA ARG A 39 -15.70 3.06 -9.34
C ARG A 39 -15.35 4.40 -8.69
N GLN A 40 -14.67 5.29 -9.40
CA GLN A 40 -14.29 6.59 -8.84
C GLN A 40 -15.51 7.49 -8.56
N MET A 41 -16.54 7.44 -9.41
CA MET A 41 -17.79 8.14 -9.15
C MET A 41 -18.47 7.63 -7.87
N LEU A 42 -18.43 6.32 -7.59
CA LEU A 42 -19.00 5.76 -6.37
C LEU A 42 -18.15 6.05 -5.12
N CYS A 43 -16.82 5.92 -5.22
CA CYS A 43 -15.92 6.07 -4.08
C CYS A 43 -15.63 7.54 -3.73
N TYR A 44 -15.54 8.42 -4.73
CA TYR A 44 -15.06 9.80 -4.59
C TYR A 44 -16.02 10.85 -5.12
N SER A 45 -17.18 10.46 -5.65
CA SER A 45 -18.18 11.35 -6.27
C SER A 45 -17.66 12.16 -7.45
N ARG A 46 -16.48 11.82 -7.97
CA ARG A 46 -15.85 12.43 -9.12
C ARG A 46 -14.81 11.49 -9.70
N ARG A 47 -14.49 11.68 -10.98
CA ARG A 47 -13.29 11.11 -11.56
C ARG A 47 -12.10 12.01 -11.29
N ILE A 48 -11.08 11.48 -10.63
CA ILE A 48 -9.84 12.21 -10.33
C ILE A 48 -8.98 12.22 -11.61
N PRO A 49 -8.58 13.39 -12.12
CA PRO A 49 -7.76 13.46 -13.32
C PRO A 49 -6.34 12.93 -13.06
N LEU A 50 -5.72 12.39 -14.11
CA LEU A 50 -4.41 11.72 -14.02
C LEU A 50 -3.30 12.61 -13.47
N HIS A 51 -3.26 13.89 -13.87
CA HIS A 51 -2.24 14.84 -13.38
C HIS A 51 -2.37 15.11 -11.88
N GLU A 52 -3.59 15.10 -11.34
CA GLU A 52 -3.81 15.27 -9.89
C GLU A 52 -3.34 14.03 -9.13
N LEU A 53 -3.61 12.83 -9.65
CA LEU A 53 -3.11 11.59 -9.07
C LEU A 53 -1.59 11.51 -9.12
N GLU A 54 -0.98 11.92 -10.24
CA GLU A 54 0.46 11.99 -10.38
C GLU A 54 1.09 12.92 -9.34
N ALA A 55 0.57 14.14 -9.21
CA ALA A 55 1.04 15.11 -8.23
C ALA A 55 0.91 14.60 -6.78
N ARG A 56 -0.19 13.91 -6.46
CA ARG A 56 -0.39 13.28 -5.15
C ARG A 56 0.62 12.17 -4.88
N ILE A 57 0.97 11.37 -5.88
CA ILE A 57 1.99 10.31 -5.75
C ILE A 57 3.38 10.94 -5.54
N ASP A 58 3.69 12.01 -6.27
CA ASP A 58 4.99 12.68 -6.17
C ASP A 58 5.21 13.39 -4.84
N ALA A 59 4.13 13.87 -4.21
CA ALA A 59 4.19 14.52 -2.90
C ALA A 59 4.60 13.58 -1.74
N ILE A 60 4.58 12.26 -1.94
CA ILE A 60 4.88 11.28 -0.88
C ILE A 60 6.40 11.19 -0.66
N ASP A 61 6.91 11.46 0.52
CA ASP A 61 8.33 11.25 0.85
C ASP A 61 8.55 10.01 1.74
N ALA A 62 9.81 9.69 2.07
CA ALA A 62 10.09 8.56 2.96
C ALA A 62 9.51 8.77 4.37
N THR A 63 9.36 10.03 4.81
CA THR A 63 8.77 10.32 6.14
C THR A 63 7.28 9.99 6.15
N THR A 64 6.53 10.40 5.12
CA THR A 64 5.11 10.07 4.94
C THR A 64 4.90 8.55 4.93
N ILE A 65 5.77 7.80 4.26
CA ILE A 65 5.69 6.33 4.26
C ILE A 65 5.92 5.76 5.66
N LYS A 66 6.91 6.25 6.41
CA LYS A 66 7.15 5.80 7.79
C LYS A 66 5.93 6.08 8.67
N ASP A 67 5.33 7.25 8.55
CA ASP A 67 4.17 7.66 9.35
C ASP A 67 2.94 6.79 9.05
N VAL A 68 2.65 6.58 7.76
CA VAL A 68 1.54 5.72 7.32
C VAL A 68 1.79 4.27 7.77
N CYS A 69 2.99 3.73 7.56
CA CYS A 69 3.32 2.38 8.01
C CYS A 69 3.28 2.25 9.53
N THR A 70 3.68 3.27 10.27
CA THR A 70 3.57 3.29 11.74
C THR A 70 2.10 3.31 12.18
N LYS A 71 1.27 4.07 11.49
CA LYS A 71 -0.16 4.17 11.79
C LYS A 71 -0.92 2.88 11.51
N TYR A 72 -0.64 2.20 10.40
CA TYR A 72 -1.45 1.06 9.93
C TYR A 72 -0.81 -0.31 10.12
N ILE A 73 0.51 -0.41 10.21
CA ILE A 73 1.23 -1.69 10.29
C ILE A 73 1.81 -1.87 11.69
N TYR A 74 2.50 -0.85 12.22
CA TYR A 74 3.26 -1.00 13.45
C TYR A 74 2.36 -1.27 14.67
N ASN A 75 2.66 -2.36 15.37
CA ASN A 75 1.95 -2.82 16.56
C ASN A 75 0.42 -2.96 16.35
N LYS A 76 -0.02 -3.31 15.14
CA LYS A 76 -1.43 -3.58 14.84
C LYS A 76 -1.71 -5.08 14.85
N ALA A 77 -2.94 -5.44 15.21
CA ALA A 77 -3.42 -6.81 15.21
C ALA A 77 -3.81 -7.20 13.77
N PRO A 78 -3.08 -8.12 13.10
CA PRO A 78 -3.43 -8.53 11.75
C PRO A 78 -4.64 -9.47 11.76
N ALA A 79 -5.34 -9.55 10.64
CA ALA A 79 -6.30 -10.62 10.37
C ALA A 79 -5.58 -11.72 9.57
N ILE A 80 -5.79 -12.99 9.94
CA ILE A 80 -5.10 -14.14 9.34
C ILE A 80 -6.14 -15.13 8.85
N ALA A 81 -6.07 -15.48 7.57
CA ALA A 81 -6.88 -16.51 6.95
C ALA A 81 -5.95 -17.49 6.23
N ALA A 82 -6.10 -18.78 6.49
CA ALA A 82 -5.29 -19.83 5.90
C ALA A 82 -6.13 -21.08 5.65
N VAL A 83 -5.88 -21.77 4.55
CA VAL A 83 -6.64 -22.96 4.11
C VAL A 83 -5.65 -23.99 3.55
N GLY A 84 -5.86 -25.27 3.89
CA GLY A 84 -5.01 -26.39 3.46
C GLY A 84 -4.09 -26.90 4.56
N PRO A 85 -2.95 -27.56 4.22
CA PRO A 85 -1.98 -28.06 5.20
C PRO A 85 -1.18 -26.89 5.80
N ILE A 86 -1.69 -26.33 6.89
CA ILE A 86 -1.18 -25.11 7.55
C ILE A 86 -0.36 -25.40 8.81
N GLU A 87 0.24 -26.59 8.91
CA GLU A 87 0.95 -27.06 10.10
C GLU A 87 2.14 -26.17 10.50
N GLN A 88 2.76 -25.50 9.52
CA GLN A 88 3.88 -24.57 9.75
C GLN A 88 3.42 -23.11 9.90
N LEU A 89 2.12 -22.82 9.83
CA LEU A 89 1.63 -21.45 10.03
C LEU A 89 1.89 -21.05 11.48
N PRO A 90 2.64 -19.96 11.74
CA PRO A 90 2.91 -19.53 13.10
C PRO A 90 1.61 -19.19 13.84
N ASP A 91 1.60 -19.41 15.16
CA ASP A 91 0.45 -19.03 15.98
C ASP A 91 0.21 -17.52 15.91
N TYR A 92 -1.04 -17.11 16.12
CA TYR A 92 -1.43 -15.71 16.08
C TYR A 92 -0.54 -14.84 16.99
N ASN A 93 -0.18 -15.32 18.18
CA ASN A 93 0.65 -14.57 19.12
C ASN A 93 2.06 -14.35 18.59
N GLN A 94 2.63 -15.34 17.88
CA GLN A 94 3.94 -15.19 17.25
C GLN A 94 3.89 -14.12 16.15
N ILE A 95 2.84 -14.16 15.33
CA ILE A 95 2.63 -13.19 14.24
C ILE A 95 2.42 -11.79 14.81
N ARG A 96 1.58 -11.67 15.85
CA ARG A 96 1.34 -10.40 16.54
C ARG A 96 2.60 -9.85 17.22
N GLY A 97 3.43 -10.71 17.77
CA GLY A 97 4.74 -10.37 18.33
C GLY A 97 5.70 -9.82 17.26
N GLY A 98 5.63 -10.32 16.03
CA GLY A 98 6.39 -9.84 14.88
C GLY A 98 5.94 -8.48 14.30
N MET A 99 4.86 -7.88 14.82
CA MET A 99 4.33 -6.60 14.32
C MET A 99 5.00 -5.36 14.95
N TYR A 100 5.90 -5.52 15.92
CA TYR A 100 6.68 -4.43 16.52
C TYR A 100 8.13 -4.87 16.79
N TRP A 101 9.06 -3.92 16.79
CA TRP A 101 10.48 -4.20 16.99
C TRP A 101 10.89 -3.60 18.32
N MET A 102 11.24 -4.44 19.29
CA MET A 102 11.91 -3.98 20.51
C MET A 102 13.38 -3.72 20.18
N LYS A 103 13.76 -2.45 20.10
CA LYS A 103 15.19 -2.08 20.03
C LYS A 103 15.77 -2.24 21.45
N PRO A 104 16.97 -2.83 21.59
CA PRO A 104 17.69 -2.85 22.84
C PRO A 104 18.04 -1.44 23.33
#